data_AF-A0A838NP50-F1
#
_entry.id   AF-A0A838NP50-F1
#
_cell.length_a   1.000
_cell.length_b   1.000
_cell.length_c   1.000
_cell.angle_alpha   90.00
_cell.angle_beta   90.00
_cell.angle_gamma   90.00
#
_symmetry.space_group_name_H-M   'P 1'
#
loop_
_entity.id
_entity.type
_entity.pdbx_description
1 polymer ?
#
loop_
_entity_poly.entity_id
_entity_poly.type
_entity_poly.pdbx_seq_one_letter_code
_entity_poly.pdbx_strand_id
1 'polypeptide(L)'
;MTACALAAAINASGKELGRQLSGRPFVGMHQGGRKQGVFMRACAAAGKECLLLAAFDRDTTLGLVRLYFAEFRDAVGCVQKSVKAESQDSDLEADLNSSPDALFGPLN
;
A
#
# COMPACT_ATOMS: atom_id res chain seq x y z
N MET A 1 -8.89 7.86 4.85
CA MET A 1 -8.63 7.27 3.51
C MET A 1 -7.32 7.73 2.87
N THR A 2 -6.74 8.86 3.30
CA THR A 2 -5.53 9.47 2.71
C THR A 2 -4.29 8.56 2.62
N ALA A 3 -4.00 7.79 3.67
CA ALA A 3 -2.82 6.94 3.72
C ALA A 3 -2.84 5.79 2.68
N CYS A 4 -4.02 5.21 2.40
CA CYS A 4 -4.16 4.13 1.42
C CYS A 4 -4.01 4.64 -0.01
N ALA A 5 -4.61 5.81 -0.32
CA ALA A 5 -4.48 6.45 -1.62
C ALA A 5 -3.02 6.83 -1.92
N LEU A 6 -2.35 7.46 -0.94
CA LEU A 6 -0.93 7.80 -1.06
C LEU A 6 -0.05 6.55 -1.22
N ALA A 7 -0.31 5.50 -0.43
CA ALA A 7 0.40 4.23 -0.55
C ALA A 7 0.21 3.60 -1.95
N ALA A 8 -0.99 3.66 -2.52
CA ALA A 8 -1.27 3.18 -3.87
C ALA A 8 -0.49 3.98 -4.92
N ALA A 9 -0.47 5.31 -4.82
CA ALA A 9 0.30 6.18 -5.71
C ALA A 9 1.81 5.90 -5.62
N ILE A 10 2.37 5.80 -4.40
CA ILE A 10 3.78 5.46 -4.17
C ILE A 10 4.11 4.10 -4.79
N ASN A 11 3.26 3.09 -4.58
CA ASN A 11 3.46 1.75 -5.13
C ASN A 11 3.37 1.75 -6.67
N ALA A 12 2.42 2.45 -7.27
CA ALA A 12 2.28 2.54 -8.72
C ALA A 12 3.50 3.22 -9.36
N SER A 13 3.88 4.40 -8.86
CA SER A 13 5.05 5.14 -9.33
C SER A 13 6.35 4.35 -9.11
N GLY A 14 6.50 3.71 -7.95
CA GLY A 14 7.65 2.87 -7.63
C GLY A 14 7.78 1.65 -8.56
N LYS A 15 6.67 0.96 -8.88
CA LYS A 15 6.67 -0.14 -9.85
C LYS A 15 7.18 0.31 -11.21
N GLU A 16 6.74 1.47 -11.68
CA GLU A 16 7.15 2.01 -12.97
C GLU A 16 8.63 2.44 -12.97
N LEU A 17 9.10 3.09 -11.90
CA LEU A 17 10.52 3.40 -11.74
C LEU A 17 11.39 2.14 -11.76
N GLY A 18 10.97 1.06 -11.09
CA GLY A 18 11.69 -0.21 -11.14
C GLY A 18 11.78 -0.78 -12.56
N ARG A 19 10.69 -0.69 -13.35
CA ARG A 19 10.70 -1.10 -14.76
C ARG A 19 11.70 -0.30 -15.57
N GLN A 20 11.75 1.01 -15.38
CA GLN A 20 12.68 1.88 -16.12
C GLN A 20 14.14 1.65 -15.73
N LEU A 21 14.42 1.41 -14.44
CA LEU A 21 15.79 1.25 -13.94
C LEU A 21 16.37 -0.16 -14.15
N SER A 22 15.52 -1.20 -14.10
CA SER A 22 15.99 -2.58 -14.02
C SER A 22 15.15 -3.56 -14.84
N GLY A 23 14.22 -3.07 -15.67
CA GLY A 23 13.32 -3.89 -16.48
C GLY A 23 12.29 -4.68 -15.66
N ARG A 24 12.23 -4.49 -14.33
CA ARG A 24 11.36 -5.24 -13.41
C ARG A 24 10.79 -4.33 -12.34
N PRO A 25 9.49 -4.43 -12.01
CA PRO A 25 8.90 -3.61 -10.97
C PRO A 25 9.49 -3.95 -9.60
N PHE A 26 9.61 -2.95 -8.72
CA PHE A 26 9.92 -3.22 -7.31
C PHE A 26 8.79 -4.02 -6.66
N VAL A 27 9.16 -5.02 -5.86
CA VAL A 27 8.22 -5.99 -5.28
C VAL A 27 7.81 -5.59 -3.85
N GLY A 28 8.45 -4.59 -3.27
CA GLY A 28 8.09 -4.00 -1.99
C GLY A 28 8.89 -2.74 -1.71
N MET A 29 8.32 -1.84 -0.93
CA MET A 29 8.94 -0.59 -0.51
C MET A 29 8.99 -0.51 1.00
N HIS A 30 10.14 -0.07 1.52
CA HIS A 30 10.30 0.30 2.91
C HIS A 30 10.64 1.79 2.97
N GLN A 31 9.93 2.53 3.82
CA GLN A 31 10.28 3.90 4.17
C GLN A 31 10.63 3.95 5.65
N GLY A 32 11.88 4.28 5.96
CA GLY A 32 12.34 4.50 7.33
C GLY A 32 12.03 5.91 7.79
N GLY A 33 11.22 6.06 8.84
CA GLY A 33 10.97 7.33 9.50
C GLY A 33 11.72 7.47 10.82
N ARG A 34 11.73 8.68 11.40
CA ARG A 34 12.45 8.94 12.66
C ARG A 34 11.86 8.17 13.84
N LYS A 35 10.54 8.00 13.91
CA LYS A 35 9.83 7.32 15.00
C LYS A 35 9.17 6.01 14.58
N GLN A 36 8.79 5.91 13.30
CA GLN A 36 8.06 4.76 12.75
C GLN A 36 8.61 4.43 11.37
N GLY A 37 8.63 3.15 11.04
CA GLY A 37 8.87 2.64 9.70
C GLY A 37 7.56 2.27 9.01
N VAL A 38 7.55 2.33 7.69
CA VAL A 38 6.45 1.85 6.86
C VAL A 38 6.97 0.81 5.90
N PHE A 39 6.24 -0.29 5.73
CA PHE A 39 6.50 -1.31 4.73
C PHE A 39 5.25 -1.55 3.89
N MET A 40 5.43 -1.62 2.57
CA MET A 40 4.35 -1.81 1.60
C MET A 40 4.71 -2.91 0.61
N ARG A 41 3.75 -3.77 0.30
CA ARG A 41 3.89 -4.84 -0.69
C ARG A 41 2.54 -5.25 -1.27
N ALA A 42 2.51 -5.54 -2.57
CA ALA A 42 1.34 -6.12 -3.21
C ALA A 42 1.18 -7.60 -2.80
N CYS A 43 -0.07 -8.02 -2.58
CA CYS A 43 -0.49 -9.41 -2.42
C CYS A 43 -1.68 -9.72 -3.34
N ALA A 44 -1.89 -11.01 -3.62
CA ALA A 44 -3.13 -11.47 -4.24
C ALA A 44 -4.08 -11.94 -3.14
N ALA A 45 -5.26 -11.35 -3.07
CA ALA A 45 -6.32 -11.71 -2.14
C ALA A 45 -7.60 -12.00 -2.91
N ALA A 46 -8.16 -13.21 -2.77
CA ALA A 46 -9.39 -13.63 -3.45
C ALA A 46 -9.41 -13.36 -4.98
N GLY A 47 -8.24 -13.48 -5.64
CA GLY A 47 -8.07 -13.25 -7.07
C GLY A 47 -7.97 -11.77 -7.51
N LYS A 48 -7.88 -10.83 -6.57
CA LYS A 48 -7.61 -9.41 -6.84
C LYS A 48 -6.24 -9.02 -6.28
N GLU A 49 -5.57 -8.09 -6.95
CA GLU A 49 -4.35 -7.47 -6.42
C GLU A 49 -4.75 -6.48 -5.32
N CYS A 50 -4.16 -6.64 -4.13
CA CYS A 50 -4.33 -5.75 -2.99
C CYS A 50 -2.97 -5.23 -2.54
N LEU A 51 -2.93 -4.00 -2.02
CA LEU A 51 -1.74 -3.43 -1.41
C LEU A 51 -1.82 -3.58 0.11
N LEU A 52 -0.82 -4.22 0.71
CA LEU A 52 -0.66 -4.27 2.16
C LEU A 52 0.30 -3.17 2.59
N LEU A 53 -0.11 -2.45 3.64
CA LEU A 53 0.62 -1.34 4.26
C LEU A 53 0.73 -1.65 5.76
N ALA A 54 1.95 -1.68 6.29
CA ALA A 54 2.18 -1.73 7.73
C ALA A 54 3.04 -0.58 8.20
N ALA A 55 2.59 0.08 9.25
CA ALA A 55 3.38 0.99 10.05
C ALA A 55 3.84 0.26 11.31
N PHE A 56 5.09 0.46 11.70
CA PHE A 56 5.70 -0.18 12.87
C PHE A 56 6.67 0.79 13.55
N ASP A 57 6.87 0.60 14.85
CA ASP A 57 7.78 1.42 15.66
C ASP A 57 9.24 0.96 15.55
N ARG A 58 10.12 1.52 16.37
CA ARG A 58 11.54 1.17 16.42
C ARG A 58 11.84 -0.14 17.15
N ASP A 59 10.92 -0.60 17.98
CA ASP A 59 11.07 -1.85 18.74
C ASP A 59 10.79 -3.06 17.83
N THR A 60 10.17 -2.80 16.67
CA THR A 60 9.91 -3.77 15.62
C THR A 60 10.96 -3.74 14.51
N THR A 61 11.54 -4.89 14.18
CA THR A 61 12.48 -4.98 13.05
C THR A 61 11.76 -5.16 11.72
N LEU A 62 12.33 -4.59 10.64
CA LEU A 62 11.82 -4.82 9.28
C LEU A 62 11.76 -6.31 8.91
N GLY A 63 12.71 -7.10 9.41
CA GLY A 63 12.72 -8.55 9.21
C GLY A 63 11.46 -9.23 9.75
N LEU A 64 11.06 -8.86 10.96
CA LEU A 64 9.84 -9.37 11.61
C LEU A 64 8.58 -8.98 10.82
N VAL A 65 8.50 -7.72 10.39
CA VAL A 65 7.38 -7.24 9.56
C VAL A 65 7.28 -8.02 8.25
N ARG A 66 8.42 -8.29 7.59
CA ARG A 66 8.46 -9.08 6.36
C ARG A 66 8.03 -10.53 6.57
N LEU A 67 8.36 -11.12 7.72
CA LEU A 67 7.94 -12.47 8.08
C LEU A 67 6.42 -12.54 8.23
N TYR A 68 5.84 -11.67 9.06
CA TYR A 68 4.39 -11.59 9.24
C TYR A 68 3.64 -11.26 7.94
N PHE A 69 4.22 -10.44 7.06
CA PHE A 69 3.65 -10.18 5.73
C PHE A 69 3.56 -11.43 4.87
N ALA A 70 4.59 -12.29 4.91
CA ALA A 70 4.59 -13.53 4.15
C ALA A 70 3.51 -14.48 4.69
N GLU A 71 3.45 -14.65 6.01
CA GLU A 71 2.42 -15.47 6.66
C GLU A 71 1.00 -14.95 6.38
N PHE A 72 0.79 -13.64 6.49
CA PHE A 72 -0.49 -13.02 6.21
C PHE A 72 -0.93 -13.20 4.76
N ARG A 73 0.00 -13.01 3.80
CA ARG A 73 -0.27 -13.26 2.38
C ARG A 73 -0.70 -14.70 2.16
N ASP A 74 0.01 -15.65 2.76
CA ASP A 74 -0.28 -17.07 2.58
C ASP A 74 -1.65 -17.42 3.19
N ALA A 75 -1.98 -16.87 4.35
CA ALA A 75 -3.31 -17.01 4.98
C ALA A 75 -4.44 -16.42 4.11
N VAL A 76 -4.25 -15.22 3.55
CA VAL A 76 -5.26 -14.54 2.73
C VAL A 76 -5.40 -15.19 1.34
N GLY A 77 -4.34 -15.76 0.79
CA GLY A 77 -4.38 -16.52 -0.45
C GLY A 77 -5.27 -17.76 -0.38
N CYS A 78 -5.47 -18.34 0.82
CA CYS A 78 -6.33 -19.48 1.05
C CYS A 78 -7.84 -19.13 1.16
N VAL A 79 -8.20 -17.85 1.30
CA VAL A 79 -9.60 -17.43 1.46
C VAL A 79 -10.28 -17.35 0.08
N GLN A 80 -11.21 -18.28 -0.18
CA GLN A 80 -12.03 -18.26 -1.40
C GLN A 80 -13.17 -17.22 -1.33
N LYS A 81 -13.55 -16.74 -2.51
CA LYS A 81 -14.46 -15.61 -2.78
C LYS A 81 -15.84 -15.79 -2.12
N SER A 82 -16.16 -14.96 -1.13
CA SER A 82 -17.56 -14.62 -0.80
C SER A 82 -17.65 -13.18 -0.35
N VAL A 83 -17.60 -12.24 -1.29
CA VAL A 83 -18.02 -10.86 -1.04
C VAL A 83 -18.85 -10.40 -2.23
N LYS A 84 -20.16 -10.26 -2.01
CA LYS A 84 -21.07 -9.49 -2.85
C LYS A 84 -20.56 -8.04 -2.80
N ALA A 85 -20.10 -7.52 -3.94
CA ALA A 85 -19.62 -6.15 -4.02
C ALA A 85 -20.83 -5.20 -3.98
N GLU A 86 -21.07 -4.57 -2.83
CA GLU A 86 -21.78 -3.29 -2.81
C GLU A 86 -20.83 -2.23 -3.36
N SER A 87 -21.03 -1.86 -4.62
CA SER A 87 -20.33 -0.73 -5.24
C SER A 87 -20.93 0.56 -4.70
N GLN A 88 -20.33 1.12 -3.64
CA GLN A 88 -20.53 2.53 -3.31
C GLN A 88 -19.77 3.37 -4.34
N ASP A 89 -20.53 3.89 -5.30
CA ASP A 89 -20.12 4.94 -6.23
C ASP A 89 -19.89 6.23 -5.45
N SER A 90 -18.75 6.29 -4.77
CA SER A 90 -18.22 7.49 -4.15
C SER A 90 -17.24 8.10 -5.14
N ASP A 91 -17.39 9.40 -5.40
CA ASP A 91 -16.58 10.17 -6.34
C ASP A 91 -15.12 10.20 -5.86
N LEU A 92 -14.40 9.15 -6.28
CA LEU A 92 -13.08 8.80 -5.81
C LEU A 92 -12.07 9.90 -6.16
N GLU A 93 -12.29 10.60 -7.28
CA GLU A 93 -11.48 11.74 -7.70
C GLU A 93 -11.67 12.97 -6.79
N ALA A 94 -12.87 13.21 -6.27
CA ALA A 94 -13.13 14.29 -5.32
C ALA A 94 -12.49 14.03 -3.93
N ASP A 95 -12.55 12.79 -3.45
CA ASP A 95 -11.88 12.38 -2.21
C ASP A 95 -10.34 12.39 -2.36
N LEU A 96 -9.85 12.07 -3.57
CA LEU A 96 -8.44 12.14 -3.92
C LEU A 96 -7.90 13.56 -4.03
N ASN A 97 -8.69 14.54 -4.48
CA ASN A 97 -8.23 15.93 -4.61
C ASN A 97 -8.34 16.72 -3.29
N SER A 98 -9.31 16.41 -2.44
CA SER A 98 -9.48 17.08 -1.14
C SER A 98 -8.43 16.67 -0.09
N SER A 99 -7.89 15.45 -0.20
CA SER A 99 -6.94 14.88 0.76
C SER A 99 -5.50 15.47 0.68
N PRO A 100 -4.92 15.72 -0.50
CA PRO A 100 -3.65 16.44 -0.68
C PRO A 100 -3.73 17.90 -0.24
N ASP A 101 -4.82 18.62 -0.56
CA ASP A 101 -5.00 20.02 -0.12
C ASP A 101 -5.01 20.13 1.41
N ALA A 102 -5.60 19.13 2.09
CA ALA A 102 -5.56 19.04 3.55
C ALA A 102 -4.17 18.68 4.12
N LEU A 103 -3.30 18.01 3.34
CA LEU A 103 -1.98 17.54 3.78
C LEU A 103 -0.84 18.52 3.45
N PHE A 104 -0.96 19.28 2.36
CA PHE A 104 0.09 20.17 1.87
C PHE A 104 -0.27 21.67 1.95
N GLY A 105 -1.55 22.01 2.20
CA GLY A 105 -2.04 23.39 2.18
C GLY A 105 -2.01 23.98 0.76
N PRO A 106 -2.71 25.11 0.52
CA PRO A 106 -2.67 25.77 -0.77
C PRO A 106 -1.23 26.16 -1.10
N LEU A 107 -0.74 25.70 -2.24
CA LEU A 107 0.50 26.19 -2.83
C LEU A 107 0.23 27.64 -3.27
N ASN A 108 0.71 28.59 -2.46
CA ASN A 108 0.72 30.01 -2.82
C ASN A 108 1.45 30.26 -4.15
#